data_AF-I2CSD7-F1
#
_entry.id   AF-I2CSD7-F1
#
_cell.length_a   1.000
_cell.length_b   1.000
_cell.length_c   1.000
_cell.angle_alpha   90.00
_cell.angle_beta   90.00
_cell.angle_gamma   90.00
#
_symmetry.space_group_name_H-M   'P 1'
#
loop_
_entity.id
_entity.type
_entity.pdbx_description
1 polymer ?
#
loop_
_entity_poly.entity_id
_entity_poly.type
_entity_poly.pdbx_seq_one_letter_code
_entity_poly.pdbx_strand_id
1 'polypeptide(L)'
;MNTIVALLLMVTKNDEEAAFWLLVGLAEECGMREVWMEGMPRLKACFAVFDRLLRIRIPDLHAHFLETGVHVAMFSSKWFVTLYANLDTLPPQAVLRVWDVFLVEGWSVIFGVAVSLIEML
;
A
#
# COMPACT_ATOMS: atom_id res chain seq x y z
N MET A 1 -2.93 -9.62 4.86
CA MET A 1 -1.90 -10.24 5.73
C MET A 1 -1.22 -11.43 5.04
N ASN A 2 -1.95 -12.46 4.56
CA ASN A 2 -1.36 -13.66 3.98
C ASN A 2 -0.35 -13.41 2.83
N THR A 3 -0.64 -12.45 1.94
CA THR A 3 0.27 -12.09 0.83
C THR A 3 1.57 -11.44 1.31
N ILE A 4 1.51 -10.63 2.37
CA ILE A 4 2.68 -10.05 3.00
C ILE A 4 3.54 -11.15 3.62
N VAL A 5 2.93 -12.08 4.35
CA VAL A 5 3.67 -13.20 4.97
C VAL A 5 4.33 -14.06 3.88
N ALA A 6 3.64 -14.34 2.78
CA ALA A 6 4.21 -15.07 1.65
C ALA A 6 5.43 -14.36 1.04
N LEU A 7 5.36 -13.03 0.87
CA LEU A 7 6.49 -12.23 0.41
C LEU A 7 7.66 -12.26 1.41
N LEU A 8 7.36 -12.13 2.71
CA LEU A 8 8.37 -12.19 3.77
C LEU A 8 9.10 -13.53 3.80
N LEU A 9 8.37 -14.65 3.73
CA LEU A 9 8.96 -15.98 3.64
C LEU A 9 9.84 -16.14 2.39
N MET A 10 9.42 -15.58 1.26
CA MET A 10 10.22 -15.61 0.03
C MET A 10 11.56 -14.87 0.22
N VAL A 11 11.55 -13.68 0.82
CA VAL A 11 12.79 -12.90 1.02
C VAL A 11 13.69 -13.46 2.12
N THR A 12 13.12 -14.12 3.13
CA THR A 12 13.89 -14.80 4.20
C THR A 12 14.32 -16.21 3.83
N LYS A 13 14.11 -16.66 2.58
CA LYS A 13 14.46 -18.02 2.11
C LYS A 13 13.78 -19.13 2.93
N ASN A 14 12.50 -18.95 3.22
CA ASN A 14 11.65 -19.84 4.02
C ASN A 14 12.08 -19.99 5.50
N ASP A 15 12.81 -19.02 6.04
CA ASP A 15 13.00 -18.89 7.48
C ASP A 15 11.75 -18.25 8.11
N GLU A 16 10.96 -19.09 8.79
CA GLU A 16 9.69 -18.70 9.41
C GLU A 16 9.86 -17.77 10.60
N GLU A 17 10.93 -17.95 11.40
CA GLU A 17 11.20 -17.10 12.56
C GLU A 17 11.58 -15.69 12.11
N ALA A 18 12.47 -15.59 11.12
CA ALA A 18 12.82 -14.31 10.53
C ALA A 18 11.61 -13.62 9.90
N ALA A 19 10.77 -14.35 9.17
CA ALA A 19 9.56 -13.79 8.56
C ALA A 19 8.55 -13.30 9.61
N PHE A 20 8.42 -14.01 10.74
CA PHE A 20 7.58 -13.60 11.85
C PHE A 20 8.06 -12.28 12.46
N TRP A 21 9.36 -12.16 12.78
CA TRP A 21 9.90 -10.94 13.36
C TRP A 21 9.82 -9.74 12.40
N LEU A 22 9.99 -9.96 11.11
CA LEU A 22 9.76 -8.92 10.10
C LEU A 22 8.29 -8.49 10.06
N LEU A 23 7.34 -9.42 10.17
CA LEU A 23 5.91 -9.08 10.24
C LEU A 23 5.58 -8.25 11.49
N VAL A 24 6.16 -8.60 12.63
CA VAL A 24 6.02 -7.82 13.87
C VAL A 24 6.59 -6.42 13.67
N GLY A 25 7.80 -6.30 13.11
CA GLY A 25 8.40 -5.00 12.79
C GLY A 25 7.53 -4.14 11.86
N LEU A 26 6.93 -4.74 10.81
CA LEU A 26 5.98 -4.01 9.95
C LEU A 26 4.74 -3.53 10.71
N ALA A 27 4.21 -4.37 11.62
CA ALA A 27 3.03 -4.04 12.40
C ALA A 27 3.31 -2.87 13.34
N GLU A 28 4.43 -2.91 14.07
CA GLU A 28 4.75 -1.97 15.14
C GLU A 28 5.45 -0.71 14.62
N GLU A 29 6.49 -0.86 13.81
CA GLU A 29 7.35 0.26 13.37
C GLU A 29 6.82 0.92 12.09
N CYS A 30 6.24 0.15 11.17
CA CYS A 30 5.72 0.70 9.92
C CYS A 30 4.24 1.11 10.00
N GLY A 31 3.61 1.00 11.17
CA GLY A 31 2.23 1.41 11.40
C GLY A 31 1.18 0.51 10.73
N MET A 32 1.55 -0.71 10.30
CA MET A 32 0.61 -1.63 9.67
C MET A 32 -0.42 -2.19 10.66
N ARG A 33 -0.14 -2.17 11.97
CA ARG A 33 -1.11 -2.56 12.99
C ARG A 33 -2.40 -1.74 12.89
N GLU A 34 -2.30 -0.43 12.67
CA GLU A 34 -3.46 0.46 12.54
C GLU A 34 -4.20 0.28 11.20
N VAL A 35 -3.56 -0.34 10.21
CA VAL A 35 -4.18 -0.72 8.94
C VAL A 35 -5.01 -1.99 9.10
N TRP A 36 -4.52 -2.95 9.88
CA TRP A 36 -5.13 -4.28 10.05
C TRP A 36 -6.07 -4.40 11.25
N MET A 37 -5.99 -3.49 12.22
CA MET A 37 -6.88 -3.50 13.36
C MET A 37 -8.33 -3.19 12.97
N GLU A 38 -9.26 -3.54 13.86
CA GLU A 38 -10.67 -3.28 13.68
C GLU A 38 -10.94 -1.78 13.42
N GLY A 39 -11.88 -1.49 12.51
CA GLY A 39 -12.20 -0.14 12.10
C GLY A 39 -11.21 0.51 11.13
N MET A 40 -10.02 -0.09 10.93
CA MET A 40 -8.99 0.28 9.96
C MET A 40 -8.69 1.79 9.94
N PRO A 41 -8.40 2.43 11.09
CA PRO A 41 -8.28 3.89 11.20
C PRO A 41 -7.23 4.45 10.24
N ARG A 42 -6.06 3.82 10.15
CA ARG A 42 -4.99 4.29 9.26
C ARG A 42 -5.33 4.09 7.78
N LEU A 43 -6.01 2.99 7.44
CA LEU A 43 -6.45 2.77 6.05
C LEU A 43 -7.42 3.87 5.58
N LYS A 44 -8.37 4.27 6.43
CA LYS A 44 -9.28 5.38 6.14
C LYS A 44 -8.53 6.70 5.97
N ALA A 45 -7.53 6.94 6.81
CA ALA A 45 -6.65 8.10 6.66
C ALA A 45 -5.86 8.04 5.34
N CYS A 46 -5.35 6.87 4.94
CA CYS A 46 -4.69 6.67 3.66
C CYS A 46 -5.62 7.03 2.48
N PHE A 47 -6.88 6.61 2.51
CA PHE A 47 -7.84 7.00 1.47
C PHE A 47 -8.06 8.50 1.40
N ALA A 48 -8.19 9.18 2.54
CA ALA A 48 -8.35 10.64 2.57
C ALA A 48 -7.11 11.38 2.03
N VAL A 49 -5.90 10.90 2.36
CA VAL A 49 -4.64 11.43 1.83
C VAL A 49 -4.55 11.18 0.33
N PHE A 50 -4.85 9.97 -0.12
CA PHE A 50 -4.75 9.60 -1.52
C PHE A 50 -5.77 10.35 -2.40
N ASP A 51 -7.01 10.48 -1.95
CA ASP A 51 -8.02 11.31 -2.62
C ASP A 51 -7.56 12.76 -2.78
N ARG A 52 -7.00 13.35 -1.71
CA ARG A 52 -6.43 14.70 -1.77
C ARG A 52 -5.25 14.79 -2.74
N LEU A 53 -4.39 13.77 -2.80
CA LEU A 53 -3.26 13.72 -3.73
C LEU A 53 -3.76 13.68 -5.18
N LEU A 54 -4.76 12.85 -5.49
CA LEU A 54 -5.35 12.81 -6.84
C LEU A 54 -5.94 14.16 -7.22
N ARG A 55 -6.65 14.84 -6.32
CA ARG A 55 -7.17 16.19 -6.56
C ARG A 55 -6.07 17.21 -6.91
N ILE A 56 -4.90 17.10 -6.29
CA ILE A 56 -3.78 18.04 -6.52
C ILE A 56 -3.01 17.67 -7.80
N ARG A 57 -2.80 16.39 -8.05
CA ARG A 57 -1.90 15.89 -9.09
C ARG A 57 -2.60 15.64 -10.43
N ILE A 58 -3.84 15.17 -10.40
CA ILE A 58 -4.63 14.76 -11.56
C ILE A 58 -6.07 15.28 -11.40
N PRO A 59 -6.26 16.62 -11.34
CA PRO A 59 -7.54 17.24 -10.98
C PRO A 59 -8.69 16.84 -11.91
N ASP A 60 -8.44 16.69 -13.21
CA ASP A 60 -9.46 16.34 -14.20
C ASP A 60 -10.01 14.93 -13.97
N LEU A 61 -9.13 13.96 -13.69
CA LEU A 61 -9.53 12.58 -13.38
C LEU A 61 -10.24 12.52 -12.03
N HIS A 62 -9.78 13.28 -11.03
CA HIS A 62 -10.43 13.37 -9.73
C HIS A 62 -11.86 13.90 -9.87
N ALA A 63 -12.07 14.95 -10.67
CA ALA A 63 -13.40 15.49 -10.96
C ALA A 63 -14.31 14.43 -11.62
N HIS A 64 -13.78 13.69 -12.60
CA HIS A 64 -14.52 12.60 -13.23
C HIS A 64 -14.91 11.48 -12.26
N PHE A 65 -14.02 11.11 -11.33
CA PHE A 65 -14.35 10.15 -10.28
C PHE A 65 -15.48 10.65 -9.37
N LEU A 66 -15.49 11.94 -9.02
CA LEU A 66 -16.58 12.53 -8.23
C LEU A 66 -17.92 12.51 -9.00
N GLU A 67 -17.91 12.87 -10.28
CA GLU A 67 -19.12 12.88 -11.12
C GLU A 67 -19.72 11.47 -11.31
N THR A 68 -18.85 10.46 -11.36
CA THR A 68 -19.24 9.05 -11.53
C THR A 68 -19.48 8.30 -10.22
N GLY A 69 -19.25 8.94 -9.07
CA GLY A 69 -19.40 8.32 -7.74
C GLY A 69 -18.31 7.28 -7.42
N VAL A 70 -17.16 7.35 -8.10
CA VAL A 70 -16.01 6.47 -7.85
C VAL A 70 -15.21 7.00 -6.67
N HIS A 71 -15.07 6.19 -5.62
CA HIS A 71 -14.25 6.49 -4.46
C HIS A 71 -12.93 5.72 -4.53
N VAL A 72 -11.82 6.36 -4.11
CA VAL A 72 -10.49 5.73 -4.14
C VAL A 72 -10.43 4.39 -3.39
N ALA A 73 -11.23 4.22 -2.33
CA ALA A 73 -11.32 2.97 -1.58
C ALA A 73 -11.77 1.77 -2.44
N MET A 74 -12.56 2.01 -3.50
CA MET A 74 -13.12 0.95 -4.35
C MET A 74 -12.04 0.15 -5.09
N PHE A 75 -10.92 0.79 -5.45
CA PHE A 75 -9.84 0.14 -6.22
C PHE A 75 -8.51 0.06 -5.46
N SER A 76 -8.23 1.01 -4.56
CA SER A 76 -6.90 1.11 -3.92
C SER A 76 -6.78 0.38 -2.58
N SER A 77 -7.87 -0.22 -2.06
CA SER A 77 -7.86 -0.90 -0.75
C SER A 77 -6.73 -1.94 -0.64
N LYS A 78 -6.56 -2.78 -1.66
CA LYS A 78 -5.52 -3.81 -1.66
C LYS A 78 -4.11 -3.23 -1.62
N TRP A 79 -3.88 -2.09 -2.29
CA TRP A 79 -2.57 -1.45 -2.36
C TRP A 79 -2.06 -1.09 -0.97
N PHE A 80 -2.89 -0.41 -0.18
CA PHE A 80 -2.52 0.04 1.16
C PHE A 80 -2.53 -1.10 2.19
N VAL A 81 -3.50 -2.03 2.12
CA VAL A 81 -3.59 -3.15 3.08
C VAL A 81 -2.43 -4.14 2.92
N THR A 82 -1.91 -4.28 1.71
CA THR A 82 -0.86 -5.26 1.39
C THR A 82 0.50 -4.64 1.08
N LEU A 83 0.62 -3.31 1.06
CA LEU A 83 1.81 -2.61 0.57
C LEU A 83 2.25 -3.14 -0.82
N TYR A 84 1.27 -3.34 -1.71
CA TYR A 84 1.46 -3.94 -3.05
C TYR A 84 1.95 -5.40 -3.10
N ALA A 85 2.01 -6.11 -1.96
CA ALA A 85 2.45 -7.52 -1.91
C ALA A 85 1.46 -8.52 -2.55
N ASN A 86 0.33 -8.06 -3.09
CA ASN A 86 -0.65 -8.88 -3.79
C ASN A 86 -0.20 -9.37 -5.17
N LEU A 87 0.86 -8.80 -5.76
CA LEU A 87 1.47 -9.20 -7.04
C LEU A 87 0.57 -9.12 -8.30
N ASP A 88 -0.73 -8.85 -8.16
CA ASP A 88 -1.66 -8.59 -9.27
C ASP A 88 -1.55 -7.15 -9.81
N THR A 89 -0.98 -6.24 -9.02
CA THR A 89 -0.84 -4.81 -9.35
C THR A 89 0.55 -4.48 -9.90
N LEU A 90 1.59 -5.08 -9.33
CA LEU A 90 2.99 -4.84 -9.68
C LEU A 90 3.74 -6.18 -9.83
N PRO A 91 4.69 -6.30 -10.77
CA PRO A 91 5.53 -7.48 -10.86
C PRO A 91 6.38 -7.64 -9.59
N PRO A 92 6.76 -8.87 -9.19
CA PRO A 92 7.46 -9.12 -7.93
C PRO A 92 8.71 -8.28 -7.72
N GLN A 93 9.51 -8.05 -8.78
CA GLN A 93 10.71 -7.22 -8.70
C GLN A 93 10.40 -5.75 -8.37
N ALA A 94 9.29 -5.22 -8.88
CA ALA A 94 8.87 -3.85 -8.56
C ALA A 94 8.38 -3.75 -7.12
N VAL A 95 7.64 -4.76 -6.63
CA VAL A 95 7.19 -4.82 -5.24
C VAL A 95 8.37 -4.79 -4.28
N LEU A 96 9.42 -5.59 -4.53
CA LEU A 96 10.63 -5.59 -3.70
C LEU A 96 11.32 -4.22 -3.66
N ARG A 97 11.44 -3.54 -4.80
CA ARG A 97 12.01 -2.17 -4.84
C ARG A 97 11.15 -1.15 -4.09
N VAL A 98 9.82 -1.25 -4.19
CA VAL A 98 8.91 -0.40 -3.41
C VAL A 98 9.12 -0.63 -1.92
N TRP A 99 9.28 -1.89 -1.50
CA TRP A 99 9.54 -2.25 -0.12
C TRP A 99 10.90 -1.75 0.38
N ASP A 100 11.96 -1.87 -0.42
CA ASP A 100 13.29 -1.37 -0.06
C ASP A 100 13.25 0.14 0.28
N VAL A 101 12.58 0.93 -0.57
CA VAL A 101 12.47 2.38 -0.35
C VAL A 101 11.47 2.69 0.75
N PHE A 102 10.36 1.96 0.85
CA PHE A 102 9.35 2.13 1.90
C PHE A 102 9.93 1.91 3.30
N LEU A 103 10.80 0.92 3.49
CA LEU A 103 11.42 0.65 4.78
C LEU A 103 12.36 1.78 5.24
N VAL A 104 12.83 2.63 4.33
CA VAL A 104 13.71 3.77 4.61
C VAL A 104 12.93 5.09 4.71
N GLU A 105 12.09 5.37 3.72
CA GLU A 105 11.40 6.66 3.53
C GLU A 105 9.96 6.67 4.07
N GLY A 106 9.41 5.49 4.37
CA GLY A 106 8.07 5.33 4.92
C GLY A 106 6.94 5.51 3.91
N TRP A 107 5.77 5.91 4.43
CA TRP A 107 4.48 5.88 3.72
C TRP A 107 4.38 6.79 2.49
N SER A 108 5.22 7.82 2.40
CA SER A 108 5.29 8.70 1.22
C SER A 108 5.51 7.91 -0.07
N VAL A 109 6.31 6.83 -0.01
CA VAL A 109 6.60 5.92 -1.12
C VAL A 109 5.33 5.22 -1.60
N ILE A 110 4.52 4.70 -0.67
CA ILE A 110 3.29 3.95 -0.99
C ILE A 110 2.28 4.84 -1.70
N PHE A 111 2.13 6.08 -1.24
CA PHE A 111 1.29 7.09 -1.89
C PHE A 111 1.86 7.53 -3.24
N GLY A 112 3.17 7.72 -3.34
CA GLY A 112 3.84 8.06 -4.60
C GLY A 112 3.57 7.02 -5.68
N VAL A 113 3.75 5.73 -5.34
CA VAL A 113 3.44 4.62 -6.24
C VAL A 113 1.95 4.61 -6.62
N ALA A 114 1.04 4.86 -5.67
CA ALA A 114 -0.41 4.88 -5.94
C ALA A 114 -0.76 5.97 -6.96
N VAL A 115 -0.20 7.18 -6.80
CA VAL A 115 -0.41 8.29 -7.73
C VAL A 115 0.19 7.96 -9.09
N SER A 116 1.44 7.47 -9.14
CA SER A 116 2.10 7.13 -10.40
C SER A 116 1.37 6.02 -11.16
N LEU A 117 0.79 5.04 -10.46
CA LEU A 117 -0.04 4.01 -11.10
C LEU A 117 -1.26 4.60 -11.79
N ILE A 118 -1.92 5.58 -11.17
CA ILE A 118 -3.06 6.27 -11.77
C ILE A 118 -2.63 7.20 -12.90
N GLU A 119 -1.49 7.88 -12.79
CA GLU A 119 -0.94 8.72 -13.88
C GLU A 119 -0.54 7.89 -15.12
N MET A 120 -0.28 6.60 -14.98
CA MET A 120 0.10 5.69 -16.07
C MET A 120 -1.09 5.01 -16.77
N LEU A 121 -2.30 5.08 -16.21
CA LEU A 121 -3.54 4.54 -16.79
C LEU A 121 -4.15 5.52 -17.79
#